data_AF-A0A7V5G938-F1
#
_entry.id   AF-A0A7V5G938-F1
#
_cell.length_a   1.000
_cell.length_b   1.000
_cell.length_c   1.000
_cell.angle_alpha   90.00
_cell.angle_beta   90.00
_cell.angle_gamma   90.00
#
_symmetry.space_group_name_H-M   'P 1'
#
loop_
_entity.id
_entity.type
_entity.pdbx_description
1 polymer ?
#
loop_
_entity_poly.entity_id
_entity_poly.type
_entity_poly.pdbx_seq_one_letter_code
_entity_poly.pdbx_strand_id
1 'polypeptide(L)'
;NHITLNASEGKQVNGVLLYGINSSGKSSLMKSIGLSVILAQAGFFVPAIQLKLNIYEQLFTRIVSQDNLYKGLSTFSVEMMELKNIFNRATPKSLILGDEISQGTETESGLAIVAGAILKLLELKSTFIFATHLHQLKNIEPLQKIDSLIFLHLGVKYDEENDTLIYNRELQLGMGSSLYGLEFAKSLHMDKNFLKNAYEIREKLLGKSSELKKLTTQKRSRYNKGLYITKCALCDENVEDVHHIAEQNLANEEGMIGIINKNHKYNLIPLCKKHHKLIHEGKIHISGFVMTSKGIKLHYQEK
;
A
#
# COMPACT_ATOMS: atom_id res chain seq x y z
N ASN A 1 -2.93 6.04 19.18
CA ASN A 1 -2.58 5.70 17.77
C ASN A 1 -3.84 5.63 16.93
N HIS A 2 -4.40 6.78 16.56
CA HIS A 2 -5.62 6.83 15.78
C HIS A 2 -5.25 6.75 14.29
N ILE A 3 -5.26 5.55 13.72
CA ILE A 3 -4.70 5.27 12.39
C ILE A 3 -5.27 6.18 11.29
N THR A 4 -6.56 6.55 11.38
CA THR A 4 -7.19 7.50 10.45
C THR A 4 -6.70 8.94 10.62
N LEU A 5 -6.36 9.39 11.84
CA LEU A 5 -5.76 10.71 12.06
C LEU A 5 -4.32 10.74 11.59
N ASN A 6 -3.59 9.63 11.76
CA ASN A 6 -2.25 9.47 11.23
C ASN A 6 -2.27 9.45 9.69
N ALA A 7 -3.28 8.81 9.08
CA ALA A 7 -3.43 8.74 7.63
C ALA A 7 -3.75 10.10 7.00
N SER A 8 -4.49 10.95 7.71
CA SER A 8 -4.91 12.26 7.20
C SER A 8 -4.03 13.41 7.66
N GLU A 9 -2.98 13.14 8.44
CA GLU A 9 -2.16 14.17 9.10
C GLU A 9 -3.01 15.17 9.91
N GLY A 10 -4.11 14.69 10.49
CA GLY A 10 -5.07 15.52 11.22
C GLY A 10 -6.03 16.34 10.36
N LYS A 11 -5.97 16.23 9.03
CA LYS A 11 -6.94 16.84 8.10
C LYS A 11 -8.28 16.10 8.12
N GLN A 12 -9.33 16.76 7.63
CA GLN A 12 -10.65 16.17 7.46
C GLN A 12 -10.61 15.06 6.40
N VAL A 13 -11.20 13.92 6.74
CA VAL A 13 -11.35 12.76 5.84
C VAL A 13 -12.81 12.64 5.44
N ASN A 14 -13.04 12.53 4.14
CA ASN A 14 -14.35 12.23 3.56
C ASN A 14 -14.40 10.81 3.00
N GLY A 15 -13.29 10.27 2.52
CA GLY A 15 -13.23 8.97 1.90
C GLY A 15 -12.19 8.05 2.53
N VAL A 16 -12.58 6.81 2.79
CA VAL A 16 -11.67 5.74 3.19
C VAL A 16 -11.76 4.59 2.20
N LEU A 17 -10.64 4.24 1.58
CA LEU A 17 -10.52 3.00 0.81
C LEU A 17 -9.86 1.93 1.67
N LEU A 18 -10.62 0.87 1.95
CA LEU A 18 -10.22 -0.23 2.83
C LEU A 18 -9.82 -1.46 2.00
N TYR A 19 -8.53 -1.77 2.01
CA TYR A 19 -7.94 -2.90 1.31
C TYR A 19 -7.69 -4.08 2.26
N GLY A 20 -7.46 -5.25 1.67
CA GLY A 20 -7.14 -6.48 2.37
C GLY A 20 -7.84 -7.66 1.73
N ILE A 21 -7.41 -8.88 2.06
CA ILE A 21 -7.99 -10.09 1.48
C ILE A 21 -9.42 -10.37 1.94
N ASN A 22 -10.08 -11.29 1.24
CA ASN A 22 -11.33 -11.88 1.72
C ASN A 22 -11.04 -12.54 3.07
N SER A 23 -11.99 -12.43 4.00
CA SER A 23 -11.86 -12.93 5.37
C SER A 23 -10.87 -12.19 6.30
N SER A 24 -10.23 -11.09 5.85
CA SER A 24 -9.41 -10.24 6.75
C SER A 24 -10.24 -9.46 7.77
N GLY A 25 -11.56 -9.33 7.55
CA GLY A 25 -12.48 -8.63 8.43
C GLY A 25 -12.96 -7.28 7.92
N LYS A 26 -12.75 -6.94 6.64
CA LYS A 26 -13.20 -5.65 6.04
C LYS A 26 -14.69 -5.39 6.26
N SER A 27 -15.54 -6.34 5.90
CA SER A 27 -16.99 -6.26 6.06
C SER A 27 -17.40 -6.16 7.53
N SER A 28 -16.74 -6.91 8.41
CA SER A 28 -16.97 -6.86 9.87
C SER A 28 -16.62 -5.50 10.45
N LEU A 29 -15.49 -4.91 10.04
CA LEU A 29 -15.07 -3.58 10.46
C LEU A 29 -16.07 -2.52 9.98
N MET A 30 -16.48 -2.55 8.71
CA MET A 30 -17.47 -1.60 8.18
C MET A 30 -18.81 -1.70 8.91
N LYS A 31 -19.32 -2.93 9.14
CA LYS A 31 -20.55 -3.15 9.91
C LYS A 31 -20.41 -2.63 11.34
N SER A 32 -19.27 -2.89 11.99
CA SER A 32 -18.98 -2.38 13.34
C SER A 32 -18.99 -0.86 13.41
N ILE A 33 -18.42 -0.17 12.42
CA ILE A 33 -18.45 1.30 12.32
C ILE A 33 -19.89 1.80 12.15
N GLY A 34 -20.66 1.22 11.23
CA GLY A 34 -22.06 1.58 11.00
C GLY A 34 -22.92 1.40 12.24
N LEU A 35 -22.80 0.26 12.93
CA LEU A 35 -23.50 0.00 14.19
C LEU A 35 -23.09 0.97 15.30
N SER A 36 -21.80 1.30 15.40
CA SER A 36 -21.31 2.27 16.39
C SER A 36 -21.89 3.67 16.18
N VAL A 37 -22.04 4.10 14.92
CA VAL A 37 -22.69 5.36 14.58
C VAL A 37 -24.16 5.37 15.02
N ILE A 38 -24.90 4.30 14.74
CA ILE A 38 -26.30 4.16 15.13
C ILE A 38 -26.43 4.20 16.67
N LEU A 39 -25.63 3.41 17.38
CA LEU A 39 -25.64 3.37 18.84
C LEU A 39 -25.34 4.75 19.45
N ALA A 40 -24.29 5.42 18.97
CA ALA A 40 -23.92 6.75 19.47
C ALA A 40 -25.03 7.78 19.24
N GLN A 41 -25.64 7.82 18.05
CA GLN A 41 -26.72 8.76 17.76
C GLN A 41 -28.05 8.42 18.44
N ALA A 42 -28.25 7.18 18.87
CA ALA A 42 -29.35 6.76 19.73
C ALA A 42 -29.10 7.01 21.23
N GLY A 43 -27.91 7.52 21.60
CA GLY A 43 -27.55 7.85 22.98
C GLY A 43 -26.97 6.68 23.79
N PHE A 44 -26.59 5.58 23.13
CA PHE A 44 -25.97 4.43 23.78
C PHE A 44 -24.44 4.54 23.81
N PHE A 45 -23.83 3.86 24.79
CA PHE A 45 -22.39 3.60 24.76
C PHE A 45 -22.02 2.75 23.53
N VAL A 46 -20.82 2.99 23.01
CA VAL A 46 -20.28 2.29 21.84
C VAL A 46 -19.09 1.41 22.24
N PRO A 47 -18.81 0.32 21.50
CA PRO A 47 -17.67 -0.55 21.76
C PRO A 47 -16.34 0.08 21.28
N ALA A 48 -15.98 1.24 21.85
CA ALA A 48 -14.76 1.97 21.55
C ALA A 48 -14.21 2.65 22.80
N ILE A 49 -12.88 2.82 22.87
CA ILE A 49 -12.23 3.62 23.93
C ILE A 49 -12.68 5.09 23.84
N GLN A 50 -12.81 5.60 22.62
CA GLN A 50 -13.30 6.95 22.34
C GLN A 50 -13.92 6.96 20.94
N LEU A 51 -15.04 7.67 20.79
CA LEU A 51 -15.66 7.92 19.49
C LEU A 51 -15.94 9.43 19.35
N LYS A 52 -15.39 10.03 18.29
CA LYS A 52 -15.76 11.37 17.83
C LYS A 52 -16.40 11.22 16.47
N LEU A 53 -17.67 11.59 16.36
CA LEU A 53 -18.44 11.47 15.14
C LEU A 53 -19.07 12.81 14.75
N ASN A 54 -19.33 12.97 13.45
CA ASN A 54 -20.28 13.96 12.97
C ASN A 54 -21.68 13.36 13.03
N ILE A 55 -22.71 14.19 13.14
CA ILE A 55 -24.10 13.73 13.08
C ILE A 55 -24.46 13.41 11.64
N TYR A 56 -24.82 12.16 11.41
CA TYR A 56 -25.30 11.66 10.13
C TYR A 56 -26.83 11.61 10.12
N GLU A 57 -27.43 12.15 9.07
CA GLU A 57 -28.89 12.09 8.84
C GLU A 57 -29.28 10.81 8.08
N GLN A 58 -28.34 10.22 7.35
CA GLN A 58 -28.58 9.08 6.49
C GLN A 58 -27.39 8.13 6.51
N LEU A 59 -27.68 6.83 6.62
CA LEU A 59 -26.72 5.75 6.46
C LEU A 59 -27.10 4.91 5.24
N PHE A 60 -26.21 4.82 4.27
CA PHE A 60 -26.36 3.98 3.09
C PHE A 60 -25.41 2.79 3.18
N THR A 61 -25.89 1.61 2.81
CA THR A 61 -25.07 0.40 2.76
C THR A 61 -25.21 -0.28 1.41
N ARG A 62 -24.08 -0.59 0.81
CA ARG A 62 -23.93 -1.53 -0.29
C ARG A 62 -23.00 -2.62 0.20
N ILE A 63 -23.51 -3.49 1.07
CA ILE A 63 -22.76 -4.63 1.60
C ILE A 63 -23.44 -5.86 1.03
N VAL A 64 -22.73 -6.63 0.22
CA VAL A 64 -23.28 -7.83 -0.41
C VAL A 64 -23.78 -8.78 0.67
N SER A 65 -25.10 -8.91 0.80
CA SER A 65 -25.72 -10.05 1.47
C SER A 65 -25.94 -11.13 0.43
N GLN A 66 -25.66 -12.39 0.79
CA GLN A 66 -26.30 -13.49 0.07
C GLN A 66 -27.81 -13.25 0.14
N ASP A 67 -28.49 -13.52 -0.97
CA ASP A 67 -29.94 -13.41 -1.15
C ASP A 67 -30.45 -12.04 -1.65
N ASN A 68 -30.57 -11.96 -2.98
CA ASN A 68 -31.86 -11.68 -3.62
C ASN A 68 -31.77 -12.02 -5.12
N LEU A 69 -32.26 -13.21 -5.47
CA LEU A 69 -32.58 -13.61 -6.84
C LEU A 69 -33.80 -12.80 -7.32
N TYR A 70 -33.58 -11.57 -7.77
CA TYR A 70 -34.62 -10.77 -8.40
C TYR A 70 -35.03 -11.38 -9.75
N LYS A 71 -36.33 -11.35 -10.04
CA LYS A 71 -36.98 -11.92 -11.23
C LYS A 71 -36.64 -11.15 -12.52
N GLY A 72 -35.40 -11.26 -13.00
CA GLY A 72 -35.02 -10.88 -14.37
C GLY A 72 -34.02 -9.72 -14.53
N LEU A 73 -33.40 -9.20 -13.46
CA LEU A 73 -32.32 -8.21 -13.56
C LEU A 73 -30.96 -8.85 -13.27
N SER A 74 -29.92 -8.42 -13.97
CA SER A 74 -28.55 -8.84 -13.64
C SER A 74 -28.11 -8.25 -12.30
N THR A 75 -27.25 -8.97 -11.57
CA THR A 75 -26.68 -8.49 -10.29
C THR A 75 -26.01 -7.13 -10.45
N PHE A 76 -25.34 -6.90 -11.58
CA PHE A 76 -24.71 -5.63 -11.90
C PHE A 76 -25.74 -4.50 -12.11
N SER A 77 -26.87 -4.77 -12.77
CA SER A 77 -27.94 -3.79 -12.95
C SER A 77 -28.53 -3.34 -11.62
N VAL A 78 -28.77 -4.27 -10.70
CA VAL A 78 -29.25 -3.97 -9.35
C VAL A 78 -28.24 -3.10 -8.61
N GLU A 79 -26.96 -3.45 -8.69
CA GLU A 79 -25.87 -2.67 -8.09
C GLU A 79 -25.79 -1.23 -8.63
N MET A 80 -25.94 -1.04 -9.94
CA MET A 80 -25.96 0.31 -10.54
C MET A 80 -27.18 1.13 -10.08
N MET A 81 -28.33 0.48 -9.89
CA MET A 81 -29.52 1.14 -9.33
C MET A 81 -29.32 1.53 -7.86
N GLU A 82 -28.65 0.69 -7.07
CA GLU A 82 -28.29 1.00 -5.68
C GLU A 82 -27.35 2.22 -5.60
N LEU A 83 -26.29 2.25 -6.43
CA LEU A 83 -25.40 3.42 -6.52
C LEU A 83 -26.15 4.68 -6.95
N LYS A 84 -27.01 4.60 -7.97
CA LYS A 84 -27.86 5.72 -8.41
C LYS A 84 -28.72 6.24 -7.25
N ASN A 85 -29.33 5.36 -6.48
CA ASN A 85 -30.15 5.73 -5.32
C ASN A 85 -29.33 6.43 -4.23
N ILE A 86 -28.10 5.97 -3.99
CA ILE A 86 -27.17 6.64 -3.07
C ILE A 86 -26.87 8.05 -3.56
N PHE A 87 -26.45 8.22 -4.81
CA PHE A 87 -26.08 9.54 -5.34
C PHE A 87 -27.24 10.55 -5.33
N ASN A 88 -28.47 10.09 -5.60
CA ASN A 88 -29.64 10.97 -5.62
C ASN A 88 -30.06 11.46 -4.23
N ARG A 89 -29.63 10.80 -3.15
CA ARG A 89 -30.10 11.08 -1.79
C ARG A 89 -29.00 11.55 -0.86
N ALA A 90 -27.74 11.20 -1.15
CA ALA A 90 -26.61 11.51 -0.29
C ALA A 90 -26.39 13.02 -0.18
N THR A 91 -26.11 13.44 1.04
CA THR A 91 -25.82 14.82 1.44
C THR A 91 -24.48 14.86 2.19
N PRO A 92 -23.95 16.05 2.53
CA PRO A 92 -22.75 16.15 3.37
C PRO A 92 -22.87 15.47 4.75
N LYS A 93 -24.10 15.16 5.20
CA LYS A 93 -24.40 14.43 6.44
C LYS A 93 -24.78 12.96 6.19
N SER A 94 -24.37 12.39 5.06
CA SER A 94 -24.55 10.97 4.78
C SER A 94 -23.26 10.19 5.08
N LEU A 95 -23.44 8.99 5.63
CA LEU A 95 -22.40 7.95 5.71
C LEU A 95 -22.73 6.85 4.71
N ILE A 96 -21.79 6.52 3.84
CA ILE A 96 -21.92 5.45 2.85
C ILE A 96 -20.92 4.33 3.18
N LEU A 97 -21.40 3.10 3.31
CA LEU A 97 -20.58 1.90 3.53
C LEU A 97 -20.73 0.98 2.32
N GLY A 98 -19.65 0.80 1.56
CA GLY A 98 -19.64 -0.02 0.35
C GLY A 98 -18.66 -1.18 0.45
N ASP A 99 -19.08 -2.38 0.10
CA ASP A 99 -18.25 -3.59 0.08
C ASP A 99 -18.21 -4.16 -1.34
N GLU A 100 -17.02 -4.25 -1.91
CA GLU A 100 -16.76 -4.89 -3.21
C GLU A 100 -17.65 -4.38 -4.35
N ILE A 101 -17.84 -3.06 -4.40
CA ILE A 101 -18.61 -2.40 -5.46
C ILE A 101 -18.05 -2.77 -6.84
N SER A 102 -18.93 -3.16 -7.76
CA SER A 102 -18.67 -3.49 -9.16
C SER A 102 -17.77 -4.71 -9.40
N GLN A 103 -17.79 -5.68 -8.50
CA GLN A 103 -17.06 -6.95 -8.70
C GLN A 103 -17.65 -7.82 -9.84
N GLY A 104 -18.90 -7.58 -10.23
CA GLY A 104 -19.61 -8.37 -11.26
C GLY A 104 -19.37 -7.96 -12.72
N THR A 105 -18.43 -7.06 -13.00
CA THR A 105 -18.12 -6.54 -14.36
C THR A 105 -16.62 -6.70 -14.67
N GLU A 106 -16.23 -6.48 -15.91
CA GLU A 106 -14.84 -6.43 -16.34
C GLU A 106 -14.02 -5.43 -15.52
N THR A 107 -12.76 -5.77 -15.24
CA THR A 107 -11.91 -5.03 -14.30
C THR A 107 -11.75 -3.56 -14.66
N GLU A 108 -11.66 -3.24 -15.96
CA GLU A 108 -11.52 -1.85 -16.43
C GLU A 108 -12.77 -1.01 -16.13
N SER A 109 -13.95 -1.56 -16.44
CA SER A 109 -15.23 -0.89 -16.13
C SER A 109 -15.47 -0.80 -14.63
N GLY A 110 -15.19 -1.86 -13.87
CA GLY A 110 -15.30 -1.83 -12.40
C GLY A 110 -14.40 -0.76 -11.79
N LEU A 111 -13.15 -0.66 -12.27
CA LEU A 111 -12.21 0.37 -11.85
C LEU A 111 -12.73 1.79 -12.15
N ALA A 112 -13.22 2.02 -13.36
CA ALA A 112 -13.76 3.32 -13.78
C ALA A 112 -15.03 3.70 -12.99
N ILE A 113 -15.94 2.76 -12.76
CA ILE A 113 -17.17 2.97 -12.01
C ILE A 113 -16.87 3.32 -10.56
N VAL A 114 -15.99 2.57 -9.88
CA VAL A 114 -15.63 2.84 -8.50
C VAL A 114 -14.92 4.19 -8.38
N ALA A 115 -14.01 4.52 -9.31
CA ALA A 115 -13.36 5.82 -9.33
C ALA A 115 -14.37 6.97 -9.53
N GLY A 116 -15.31 6.82 -10.45
CA GLY A 116 -16.40 7.79 -10.66
C GLY A 116 -17.30 7.94 -9.43
N ALA A 117 -17.62 6.83 -8.75
CA ALA A 117 -18.39 6.85 -7.51
C ALA A 117 -17.66 7.60 -6.39
N ILE A 118 -16.35 7.38 -6.22
CA ILE A 118 -15.51 8.10 -5.27
C ILE A 118 -15.55 9.61 -5.55
N LEU A 119 -15.28 10.00 -6.80
CA LEU A 119 -15.30 11.41 -7.20
C LEU A 119 -16.67 12.06 -6.93
N LYS A 120 -17.76 11.34 -7.24
CA LYS A 120 -19.11 11.85 -7.02
C LYS A 120 -19.43 12.05 -5.53
N LEU A 121 -19.04 11.10 -4.67
CA LEU A 121 -19.27 11.22 -3.23
C LEU A 121 -18.45 12.33 -2.59
N LEU A 122 -17.23 12.56 -3.09
CA LEU A 122 -16.39 13.68 -2.67
C LEU A 122 -16.98 15.03 -3.09
N GLU A 123 -17.53 15.13 -4.30
CA GLU A 123 -18.27 16.31 -4.77
C GLU A 123 -19.46 16.63 -3.85
N LEU A 124 -20.20 15.60 -3.44
CA LEU A 124 -21.31 15.70 -2.48
C LEU A 124 -20.87 15.99 -1.04
N LYS A 125 -19.55 15.95 -0.76
CA LYS A 125 -18.94 16.07 0.57
C LYS A 125 -19.43 15.03 1.58
N SER A 126 -19.96 13.91 1.10
CA SER A 126 -20.44 12.82 1.93
C SER A 126 -19.26 12.10 2.59
N THR A 127 -19.51 11.40 3.71
CA THR A 127 -18.52 10.49 4.29
C THR A 127 -18.71 9.09 3.71
N PHE A 128 -17.65 8.41 3.30
CA PHE A 128 -17.75 7.05 2.80
C PHE A 128 -16.57 6.16 3.19
N ILE A 129 -16.87 4.86 3.30
CA ILE A 129 -15.89 3.79 3.47
C ILE A 129 -16.18 2.74 2.42
N PHE A 130 -15.23 2.51 1.51
CA PHE A 130 -15.32 1.48 0.49
C PHE A 130 -14.26 0.41 0.72
N ALA A 131 -14.70 -0.82 0.98
CA ALA A 131 -13.85 -1.98 0.94
C ALA A 131 -13.67 -2.46 -0.50
N THR A 132 -12.41 -2.64 -0.93
CA THR A 132 -12.12 -2.97 -2.32
C THR A 132 -10.82 -3.77 -2.48
N HIS A 133 -10.75 -4.53 -3.57
CA HIS A 133 -9.55 -5.23 -4.03
C HIS A 133 -8.89 -4.55 -5.22
N LEU A 134 -9.45 -3.43 -5.69
CA LEU A 134 -8.99 -2.71 -6.87
C LEU A 134 -7.76 -1.87 -6.52
N HIS A 135 -6.59 -2.53 -6.41
CA HIS A 135 -5.33 -1.87 -6.11
C HIS A 135 -4.91 -0.85 -7.18
N GLN A 136 -5.48 -0.94 -8.39
CA GLN A 136 -5.23 -0.01 -9.48
C GLN A 136 -5.87 1.37 -9.25
N LEU A 137 -6.82 1.52 -8.30
CA LEU A 137 -7.45 2.81 -7.99
C LEU A 137 -6.41 3.90 -7.64
N LYS A 138 -5.30 3.52 -7.01
CA LYS A 138 -4.21 4.44 -6.67
C LYS A 138 -3.53 5.07 -7.87
N ASN A 139 -3.61 4.42 -9.03
CA ASN A 139 -2.96 4.87 -10.27
C ASN A 139 -3.85 5.83 -11.07
N ILE A 140 -5.09 6.05 -10.62
CA ILE A 140 -6.04 6.95 -11.28
C ILE A 140 -5.70 8.37 -10.85
N GLU A 141 -5.15 9.15 -11.78
CA GLU A 141 -4.65 10.51 -11.52
C GLU A 141 -5.66 11.41 -10.79
N PRO A 142 -6.97 11.44 -11.14
CA PRO A 142 -7.97 12.20 -10.38
C PRO A 142 -8.02 11.87 -8.89
N LEU A 143 -7.74 10.63 -8.48
CA LEU A 143 -7.80 10.21 -7.08
C LEU A 143 -6.53 10.52 -6.29
N GLN A 144 -5.39 10.67 -6.96
CA GLN A 144 -4.09 10.90 -6.30
C GLN A 144 -3.97 12.28 -5.65
N LYS A 145 -4.74 13.26 -6.13
CA LYS A 145 -4.66 14.67 -5.70
C LYS A 145 -5.67 15.02 -4.60
N ILE A 146 -6.33 14.03 -4.01
CA ILE A 146 -7.45 14.23 -3.08
C ILE A 146 -6.97 13.99 -1.64
N ASP A 147 -6.68 15.08 -0.93
CA ASP A 147 -6.23 15.05 0.48
C ASP A 147 -7.24 14.40 1.45
N SER A 148 -8.54 14.47 1.14
CA SER A 148 -9.60 13.93 1.99
C SER A 148 -9.90 12.44 1.73
N LEU A 149 -9.16 11.80 0.83
CA LEU A 149 -9.24 10.38 0.52
C LEU A 149 -8.02 9.64 1.08
N ILE A 150 -8.25 8.75 2.04
CA ILE A 150 -7.18 7.95 2.65
C ILE A 150 -7.27 6.47 2.27
N PHE A 151 -6.11 5.83 2.24
CA PHE A 151 -5.95 4.42 1.91
C PHE A 151 -5.52 3.67 3.17
N LEU A 152 -6.31 2.67 3.55
CA LEU A 152 -6.04 1.82 4.71
C LEU A 152 -6.15 0.36 4.31
N HIS A 153 -5.49 -0.53 5.04
CA HIS A 153 -5.62 -1.96 4.82
C HIS A 153 -5.63 -2.74 6.12
N LEU A 154 -6.28 -3.90 6.11
CA LEU A 154 -6.14 -4.88 7.18
C LEU A 154 -4.90 -5.74 6.91
N GLY A 155 -3.92 -5.64 7.81
CA GLY A 155 -2.65 -6.32 7.70
C GLY A 155 -2.80 -7.84 7.72
N VAL A 156 -2.12 -8.49 6.78
CA VAL A 156 -1.96 -9.94 6.69
C VAL A 156 -0.48 -10.22 6.48
N LYS A 157 0.05 -11.18 7.22
CA LYS A 157 1.46 -11.57 7.10
C LYS A 157 1.53 -13.08 6.95
N TYR A 158 2.26 -13.53 5.95
CA TYR A 158 2.65 -14.94 5.88
C TYR A 158 3.88 -15.17 6.77
N ASP A 159 3.78 -16.15 7.66
CA ASP A 159 4.86 -16.63 8.50
C ASP A 159 5.54 -17.82 7.82
N GLU A 160 6.77 -17.60 7.33
CA GLU A 160 7.52 -18.63 6.60
C GLU A 160 8.02 -19.74 7.53
N GLU A 161 8.25 -19.46 8.81
CA GLU A 161 8.78 -20.45 9.75
C GLU A 161 7.70 -21.47 10.13
N ASN A 162 6.47 -20.99 10.30
CA ASN A 162 5.33 -21.82 10.68
C ASN A 162 4.45 -22.23 9.49
N ASP A 163 4.77 -21.79 8.27
CA ASP A 163 3.98 -22.01 7.05
C ASP A 163 2.49 -21.66 7.23
N THR A 164 2.21 -20.54 7.91
CA THR A 164 0.84 -20.10 8.21
C THR A 164 0.60 -18.65 7.82
N LEU A 165 -0.64 -18.35 7.45
CA LEU A 165 -1.07 -17.01 7.13
C LEU A 165 -1.70 -16.35 8.36
N ILE A 166 -1.01 -15.36 8.91
CA ILE A 166 -1.42 -14.64 10.12
C ILE A 166 -2.29 -13.44 9.72
N TYR A 167 -3.52 -13.45 10.21
CA TYR A 167 -4.44 -12.34 10.11
C TYR A 167 -4.30 -11.45 11.34
N ASN A 168 -3.47 -10.41 11.24
CA ASN A 168 -3.26 -9.50 12.37
C ASN A 168 -4.56 -8.75 12.72
N ARG A 169 -5.47 -8.59 11.74
CA ARG A 169 -6.72 -7.82 11.85
C ARG A 169 -6.51 -6.39 12.36
N GLU A 170 -5.29 -5.89 12.19
CA GLU A 170 -4.89 -4.53 12.53
C GLU A 170 -5.04 -3.64 11.30
N LEU A 171 -5.67 -2.49 11.49
CA LEU A 171 -5.80 -1.48 10.46
C LEU A 171 -4.48 -0.70 10.31
N GLN A 172 -3.94 -0.69 9.11
CA GLN A 172 -2.63 -0.14 8.77
C GLN A 172 -2.74 0.87 7.62
N LEU A 173 -1.75 1.76 7.50
CA LEU A 173 -1.70 2.78 6.45
C LEU A 173 -1.40 2.17 5.08
N GLY A 174 -1.96 2.77 4.03
CA GLY A 174 -1.76 2.34 2.65
C GLY A 174 -2.60 1.12 2.29
N MET A 175 -2.29 0.49 1.16
CA MET A 175 -3.16 -0.50 0.52
C MET A 175 -2.77 -1.95 0.82
N GLY A 176 -1.67 -2.15 1.53
CA GLY A 176 -1.06 -3.46 1.73
C GLY A 176 -0.44 -4.03 0.44
N SER A 177 0.05 -5.26 0.55
CA SER A 177 0.58 -6.01 -0.59
C SER A 177 -0.52 -6.36 -1.59
N SER A 178 -0.20 -6.35 -2.88
CA SER A 178 -1.09 -6.87 -3.93
C SER A 178 -0.92 -8.38 -4.17
N LEU A 179 -0.06 -9.04 -3.39
CA LEU A 179 0.34 -10.45 -3.57
C LEU A 179 -0.43 -11.45 -2.71
N TYR A 180 -1.29 -10.97 -1.81
CA TYR A 180 -1.89 -11.83 -0.79
C TYR A 180 -2.65 -13.04 -1.35
N GLY A 181 -3.23 -12.96 -2.56
CA GLY A 181 -3.90 -14.10 -3.19
C GLY A 181 -2.95 -15.27 -3.49
N LEU A 182 -1.73 -14.98 -3.94
CA LEU A 182 -0.70 -16.00 -4.19
C LEU A 182 -0.03 -16.46 -2.89
N GLU A 183 0.07 -15.59 -1.88
CA GLU A 183 0.52 -15.98 -0.54
C GLU A 183 -0.49 -16.92 0.14
N PHE A 184 -1.79 -16.67 -0.04
CA PHE A 184 -2.85 -17.58 0.41
C PHE A 184 -2.77 -18.94 -0.30
N ALA A 185 -2.62 -18.94 -1.63
CA ALA A 185 -2.39 -20.18 -2.38
C ALA A 185 -1.13 -20.95 -1.89
N LYS A 186 -0.06 -20.23 -1.53
CA LYS A 186 1.16 -20.83 -0.96
C LYS A 186 0.87 -21.51 0.39
N SER A 187 0.08 -20.87 1.27
CA SER A 187 -0.32 -21.46 2.57
C SER A 187 -1.23 -22.70 2.46
N LEU A 188 -1.86 -22.92 1.31
CA LEU A 188 -2.63 -24.15 1.03
C LEU A 188 -1.74 -25.28 0.49
N HIS A 189 -0.42 -25.11 0.50
CA HIS A 189 0.58 -26.02 -0.07
C HIS A 189 0.26 -26.44 -1.51
N MET A 190 -0.23 -25.50 -2.33
CA MET A 190 -0.44 -25.74 -3.76
C MET A 190 0.87 -26.14 -4.44
N ASP A 191 0.76 -26.91 -5.53
CA ASP A 191 1.90 -27.41 -6.28
C ASP A 191 2.93 -26.30 -6.60
N LYS A 192 4.21 -26.61 -6.41
CA LYS A 192 5.30 -25.62 -6.57
C LYS A 192 5.41 -25.12 -8.02
N ASN A 193 5.14 -25.97 -9.01
CA ASN A 193 5.17 -25.54 -10.41
C ASN A 193 3.95 -24.66 -10.74
N PHE A 194 2.77 -24.98 -10.20
CA PHE A 194 1.60 -24.11 -10.28
C PHE A 194 1.87 -22.72 -9.70
N LEU A 195 2.40 -22.64 -8.47
CA LEU A 195 2.71 -21.36 -7.82
C LEU A 195 3.73 -20.58 -8.64
N LYS A 196 4.82 -21.23 -9.09
CA LYS A 196 5.83 -20.60 -9.94
C LYS A 196 5.21 -20.00 -11.21
N ASN A 197 4.40 -20.78 -11.92
CA ASN A 197 3.72 -20.32 -13.13
C ASN A 197 2.75 -19.15 -12.84
N ALA A 198 2.01 -19.21 -11.74
CA ALA A 198 1.08 -18.16 -11.33
C ALA A 198 1.82 -16.84 -11.04
N TYR A 199 2.97 -16.90 -10.35
CA TYR A 199 3.85 -15.73 -10.16
C TYR A 199 4.34 -15.17 -11.50
N GLU A 200 4.85 -16.02 -12.40
CA GLU A 200 5.36 -15.58 -13.72
C GLU A 200 4.27 -14.95 -14.59
N ILE A 201 3.05 -15.51 -14.61
CA ILE A 201 1.90 -14.95 -15.35
C ILE A 201 1.52 -13.60 -14.77
N ARG A 202 1.42 -13.48 -13.45
CA ARG A 202 1.08 -12.22 -12.78
C ARG A 202 2.10 -11.13 -13.08
N GLU A 203 3.40 -11.45 -13.08
CA GLU A 203 4.46 -10.51 -13.46
C GLU A 203 4.30 -9.99 -14.89
N LYS A 204 3.91 -10.86 -15.83
CA LYS A 204 3.62 -10.48 -17.21
C LYS A 204 2.39 -9.57 -17.31
N LEU A 205 1.32 -9.89 -16.58
CA LEU A 205 0.06 -9.11 -16.57
C LEU A 205 0.25 -7.71 -15.98
N LEU A 206 1.11 -7.55 -14.97
CA LEU A 206 1.45 -6.24 -14.39
C LEU A 206 2.46 -5.44 -15.22
N GLY A 207 2.87 -5.95 -16.38
CA GLY A 207 3.60 -5.24 -17.43
C GLY A 207 4.69 -4.31 -16.92
N LYS A 208 5.89 -4.84 -16.57
CA LYS A 208 7.11 -4.07 -16.20
C LYS A 208 6.93 -2.94 -15.15
N SER A 209 5.76 -2.81 -14.52
CA SER A 209 5.41 -1.71 -13.60
C SER A 209 4.75 -2.27 -12.34
N SER A 210 5.44 -3.18 -11.64
CA SER A 210 5.05 -3.43 -10.24
C SER A 210 6.23 -3.83 -9.37
N GLU A 211 6.06 -3.52 -8.09
CA GLU A 211 7.02 -3.47 -6.99
C GLU A 211 7.80 -4.78 -6.73
N LEU A 212 7.50 -5.86 -7.44
CA LEU A 212 8.18 -7.15 -7.30
C LEU A 212 9.58 -7.20 -7.89
N LYS A 213 9.91 -6.38 -8.89
CA LYS A 213 11.33 -6.22 -9.27
C LYS A 213 12.20 -5.64 -8.14
N LYS A 214 11.61 -4.98 -7.14
CA LYS A 214 12.33 -4.55 -5.92
C LYS A 214 12.55 -5.68 -4.92
N LEU A 215 11.78 -6.78 -5.00
CA LEU A 215 11.86 -7.92 -4.08
C LEU A 215 12.62 -9.11 -4.69
N THR A 216 12.48 -9.39 -5.99
CA THR A 216 13.09 -10.59 -6.62
C THR A 216 14.26 -10.29 -7.57
N THR A 217 14.50 -9.03 -7.94
CA THR A 217 15.71 -8.63 -8.70
C THR A 217 16.44 -7.48 -8.03
N GLN A 218 16.75 -7.63 -6.74
CA GLN A 218 17.78 -6.78 -6.15
C GLN A 218 19.12 -7.18 -6.78
N LYS A 219 19.56 -6.45 -7.82
CA LYS A 219 20.91 -6.62 -8.38
C LYS A 219 21.89 -6.47 -7.22
N ARG A 220 22.68 -7.50 -6.95
CA ARG A 220 23.71 -7.45 -5.92
C ARG A 220 24.94 -6.77 -6.48
N SER A 221 25.70 -6.12 -5.62
CA SER A 221 26.99 -5.57 -6.01
C SER A 221 27.92 -6.67 -6.50
N ARG A 222 28.65 -6.37 -7.58
CA ARG A 222 29.74 -7.22 -8.08
C ARG A 222 30.83 -7.40 -7.01
N TYR A 223 31.01 -6.42 -6.15
CA TYR A 223 32.02 -6.40 -5.10
C TYR A 223 31.54 -7.08 -3.81
N ASN A 224 30.24 -7.00 -3.48
CA ASN A 224 29.67 -7.60 -2.28
C ASN A 224 28.27 -8.17 -2.50
N LYS A 225 28.12 -9.50 -2.40
CA LYS A 225 26.83 -10.19 -2.57
C LYS A 225 25.78 -9.82 -1.50
N GLY A 226 26.20 -9.30 -0.35
CA GLY A 226 25.31 -8.82 0.71
C GLY A 226 24.84 -7.37 0.52
N LEU A 227 25.31 -6.66 -0.51
CA LEU A 227 24.90 -5.29 -0.81
C LEU A 227 23.97 -5.27 -2.02
N TYR A 228 22.77 -4.74 -1.82
CA TYR A 228 21.75 -4.61 -2.86
C TYR A 228 21.82 -3.25 -3.54
N ILE A 229 21.85 -3.25 -4.87
CA ILE A 229 21.90 -2.08 -5.74
C ILE A 229 20.48 -1.84 -6.25
N THR A 230 19.77 -0.90 -5.62
CA THR A 230 18.37 -0.58 -5.96
C THR A 230 18.19 0.90 -6.24
N LYS A 231 18.54 1.77 -5.30
CA LYS A 231 18.45 3.23 -5.44
C LYS A 231 19.74 3.91 -5.04
N CYS A 232 19.94 5.12 -5.56
CA CYS A 232 21.04 5.99 -5.16
C CYS A 232 20.94 6.33 -3.67
N ALA A 233 22.07 6.39 -2.97
CA ALA A 233 22.09 6.77 -1.56
C ALA A 233 21.79 8.26 -1.32
N LEU A 234 21.89 9.09 -2.36
CA LEU A 234 21.68 10.55 -2.31
C LEU A 234 20.39 11.00 -2.99
N CYS A 235 19.74 10.15 -3.80
CA CYS A 235 18.47 10.47 -4.45
C CYS A 235 17.66 9.20 -4.76
N ASP A 236 16.42 9.36 -5.21
CA ASP A 236 15.54 8.23 -5.50
C ASP A 236 15.73 7.58 -6.89
N GLU A 237 16.80 7.93 -7.63
CA GLU A 237 17.09 7.33 -8.94
C GLU A 237 17.60 5.89 -8.83
N ASN A 238 17.27 5.07 -9.83
CA ASN A 238 17.78 3.71 -9.94
C ASN A 238 19.27 3.70 -10.30
N VAL A 239 20.00 2.73 -9.74
CA VAL A 239 21.46 2.63 -9.87
C VAL A 239 21.87 1.25 -10.35
N GLU A 240 22.96 1.17 -11.10
CA GLU A 240 23.46 -0.08 -11.67
C GLU A 240 24.80 -0.52 -11.08
N ASP A 241 25.49 0.37 -10.36
CA ASP A 241 26.80 0.12 -9.78
C ASP A 241 26.95 0.81 -8.41
N VAL A 242 28.05 0.51 -7.73
CA VAL A 242 28.45 1.08 -6.44
C VAL A 242 29.76 1.84 -6.56
N HIS A 243 29.90 2.87 -5.74
CA HIS A 243 31.12 3.63 -5.55
C HIS A 243 31.83 3.17 -4.28
N HIS A 244 33.16 3.13 -4.31
CA HIS A 244 33.97 2.88 -3.13
C HIS A 244 34.24 4.19 -2.39
N ILE A 245 33.89 4.27 -1.10
CA ILE A 245 34.09 5.49 -0.29
C ILE A 245 35.58 5.75 -0.09
N ALA A 246 36.34 4.72 0.29
CA ALA A 246 37.79 4.72 0.26
C ALA A 246 38.28 4.06 -1.03
N GLU A 247 39.20 4.72 -1.72
CA GLU A 247 39.74 4.27 -3.00
C GLU A 247 40.36 2.87 -2.91
N GLN A 248 40.15 2.06 -3.95
CA GLN A 248 40.61 0.67 -3.97
C GLN A 248 42.14 0.52 -3.98
N ASN A 249 42.87 1.57 -4.39
CA ASN A 249 44.34 1.62 -4.40
C ASN A 249 44.94 1.68 -2.97
N LEU A 250 44.17 2.09 -1.96
CA LEU A 250 44.59 2.14 -0.56
C LEU A 250 44.60 0.78 0.12
N ALA A 251 44.13 -0.26 -0.58
CA ALA A 251 44.06 -1.61 -0.04
C ALA A 251 45.41 -2.32 -0.14
N ASN A 252 45.78 -3.05 0.93
CA ASN A 252 46.96 -3.91 0.93
C ASN A 252 46.77 -5.17 0.04
N GLU A 253 47.77 -6.05 -0.02
CA GLU A 253 47.74 -7.29 -0.83
C GLU A 253 46.56 -8.23 -0.47
N GLU A 254 46.09 -8.19 0.78
CA GLU A 254 44.93 -8.93 1.27
C GLU A 254 43.58 -8.22 0.98
N GLY A 255 43.62 -7.03 0.36
CA GLY A 255 42.44 -6.25 0.02
C GLY A 255 41.85 -5.47 1.20
N MET A 256 42.63 -5.20 2.24
CA MET A 256 42.22 -4.48 3.45
C MET A 256 42.63 -3.00 3.38
N ILE A 257 41.70 -2.11 3.72
CA ILE A 257 41.92 -0.68 3.94
C ILE A 257 41.80 -0.45 5.46
N GLY A 258 42.95 -0.43 6.14
CA GLY A 258 42.97 -0.48 7.61
C GLY A 258 42.38 -1.79 8.13
N ILE A 259 41.29 -1.71 8.89
CA ILE A 259 40.62 -2.86 9.53
C ILE A 259 39.48 -3.42 8.65
N ILE A 260 39.13 -2.74 7.55
CA ILE A 260 37.94 -3.06 6.75
C ILE A 260 38.36 -3.51 5.35
N ASN A 261 37.79 -4.61 4.86
CA ASN A 261 38.02 -5.05 3.49
C ASN A 261 37.50 -4.01 2.48
N LYS A 262 38.22 -3.77 1.39
CA LYS A 262 37.85 -2.79 0.35
C LYS A 262 36.45 -3.02 -0.22
N ASN A 263 35.97 -4.27 -0.24
CA ASN A 263 34.65 -4.65 -0.72
C ASN A 263 33.61 -4.82 0.40
N HIS A 264 33.90 -4.37 1.63
CA HIS A 264 32.95 -4.44 2.72
C HIS A 264 31.74 -3.51 2.47
N LYS A 265 30.56 -3.90 2.95
CA LYS A 265 29.29 -3.16 2.74
C LYS A 265 29.34 -1.70 3.17
N TYR A 266 30.18 -1.34 4.14
CA TYR A 266 30.33 0.04 4.64
C TYR A 266 31.33 0.87 3.83
N ASN A 267 32.11 0.25 2.94
CA ASN A 267 32.98 0.97 2.00
C ASN A 267 32.34 1.12 0.62
N LEU A 268 31.12 0.62 0.42
CA LEU A 268 30.42 0.60 -0.86
C LEU A 268 29.14 1.40 -0.77
N ILE A 269 28.88 2.24 -1.77
CA ILE A 269 27.67 3.06 -1.82
C ILE A 269 27.01 3.05 -3.20
N PRO A 270 25.73 2.65 -3.32
CA PRO A 270 25.01 2.73 -4.58
C PRO A 270 24.77 4.19 -4.98
N LEU A 271 25.21 4.60 -6.17
CA LEU A 271 25.08 6.00 -6.65
C LEU A 271 24.64 6.07 -8.10
N CYS A 272 23.82 7.06 -8.43
CA CYS A 272 23.46 7.33 -9.83
C CYS A 272 24.61 8.03 -10.56
N LYS A 273 24.60 8.00 -11.89
CA LYS A 273 25.68 8.57 -12.71
C LYS A 273 25.97 10.03 -12.38
N LYS A 274 24.93 10.82 -12.06
CA LYS A 274 25.05 12.23 -11.66
C LYS A 274 25.85 12.37 -10.36
N HIS A 275 25.43 11.69 -9.29
CA HIS A 275 26.09 11.77 -7.98
C HIS A 275 27.49 11.16 -8.00
N HIS A 276 27.69 10.08 -8.75
CA HIS A 276 29.01 9.49 -8.95
C HIS A 276 29.98 10.51 -9.57
N LYS A 277 29.53 11.26 -10.58
CA LYS A 277 30.31 12.31 -11.22
C LYS A 277 30.61 13.47 -10.26
N LEU A 278 29.63 13.91 -9.47
CA LEU A 278 29.82 15.01 -8.50
C LEU A 278 30.86 14.68 -7.42
N ILE A 279 30.98 13.41 -7.04
CA ILE A 279 32.03 12.97 -6.11
C ILE A 279 33.40 13.03 -6.78
N HIS A 280 33.54 12.51 -8.01
CA HIS A 280 34.79 12.61 -8.75
C HIS A 280 35.20 14.06 -9.07
N GLU A 281 34.22 14.95 -9.24
CA GLU A 281 34.44 16.40 -9.40
C GLU A 281 34.76 17.11 -8.07
N GLY A 282 34.74 16.41 -6.93
CA GLY A 282 35.04 16.95 -5.60
C GLY A 282 33.97 17.88 -5.03
N LYS A 283 32.78 17.93 -5.66
CA LYS A 283 31.63 18.73 -5.21
C LYS A 283 30.85 18.05 -4.08
N ILE A 284 30.94 16.72 -4.00
CA ILE A 284 30.35 15.94 -2.90
C ILE A 284 31.46 15.13 -2.25
N HIS A 285 31.63 15.28 -0.94
CA HIS A 285 32.54 14.47 -0.15
C HIS A 285 31.76 13.53 0.77
N ILE A 286 31.89 12.22 0.55
CA ILE A 286 31.31 11.20 1.42
C ILE A 286 32.30 10.87 2.54
N SER A 287 31.90 11.07 3.80
CA SER A 287 32.74 10.77 4.98
C SER A 287 32.47 9.38 5.57
N GLY A 288 31.46 8.68 5.06
CA GLY A 288 31.12 7.32 5.47
C GLY A 288 29.84 7.25 6.30
N PHE A 289 29.67 6.15 7.03
CA PHE A 289 28.50 5.90 7.85
C PHE A 289 28.75 6.29 9.31
N VAL A 290 27.90 7.15 9.87
CA VAL A 290 27.99 7.66 11.25
C VAL A 290 26.77 7.20 12.06
N MET A 291 27.00 6.82 13.32
CA MET A 291 25.91 6.46 14.24
C MET A 291 25.17 7.71 14.71
N THR A 292 23.84 7.73 14.56
CA THR A 292 22.97 8.82 15.03
C THR A 292 21.90 8.26 15.97
N SER A 293 21.17 9.14 16.67
CA SER A 293 20.01 8.76 17.49
C SER A 293 18.88 8.07 16.70
N LYS A 294 18.90 8.17 15.37
CA LYS A 294 17.97 7.49 14.44
C LYS A 294 18.63 6.31 13.70
N GLY A 295 19.77 5.80 14.21
CA GLY A 295 20.55 4.72 13.62
C GLY A 295 21.73 5.18 12.76
N ILE A 296 22.37 4.23 12.08
CA ILE A 296 23.53 4.48 11.21
C ILE A 296 23.05 5.19 9.94
N LYS A 297 23.61 6.38 9.65
CA LYS A 297 23.31 7.16 8.45
C LYS A 297 24.58 7.50 7.68
N LEU A 298 24.44 7.61 6.37
CA LEU A 298 25.49 8.13 5.51
C LEU A 298 25.69 9.63 5.80
N HIS A 299 26.92 10.03 6.08
CA HIS A 299 27.31 11.41 6.23
C HIS A 299 28.08 11.87 4.97
N TYR A 300 27.65 12.98 4.40
CA TYR A 300 28.27 13.60 3.23
C TYR A 300 28.16 15.12 3.33
N GLN A 301 29.05 15.82 2.63
CA GLN A 301 29.07 17.28 2.54
C GLN A 301 29.05 17.69 1.07
N GLU A 302 28.19 18.64 0.74
CA GLU A 302 28.18 19.33 -0.54
C GLU A 302 29.05 20.59 -0.40
N LYS A 303 29.98 20.79 -1.34
CA LYS A 303 30.81 21.99 -1.45
C LYS A 303 30.22 23.00 -2.42
#